data_AF-A0A558BZG5-F1
#
_entry.id   AF-A0A558BZG5-F1
#
_cell.length_a   1.000
_cell.length_b   1.000
_cell.length_c   1.000
_cell.angle_alpha   90.00
_cell.angle_beta   90.00
_cell.angle_gamma   90.00
#
_symmetry.space_group_name_H-M   'P 1'
#
loop_
_entity.id
_entity.type
_entity.pdbx_description
1 polymer ?
#
loop_
_entity_poly.entity_id
_entity_poly.type
_entity_poly.pdbx_seq_one_letter_code
_entity_poly.pdbx_strand_id
1 'polypeptide(L)'
;MKKSFIILALVSLSAASAHAQVPAPTAAMQAAVSSQTQRLTQELGLSADQQTRLRKVLLLTRQHMDADRAAHQGDPAGLQTAMAFDRAKSDELIRGVLTPAQYVRYQQNKAARIGQLHTVAH
;
A
#
# COMPACT_ATOMS: atom_id res chain seq x y z
N MET A 1 1.88 -23.17 59.08
CA MET A 1 0.71 -23.88 58.49
C MET A 1 0.07 -22.99 57.44
N LYS A 2 -0.14 -23.53 56.22
CA LYS A 2 -1.30 -23.29 55.30
C LYS A 2 -1.57 -21.83 54.86
N LYS A 3 -1.62 -21.44 53.58
CA LYS A 3 -1.87 -22.12 52.29
C LYS A 3 -1.42 -21.21 51.13
N SER A 4 -1.02 -21.86 50.03
CA SER A 4 -0.64 -21.28 48.73
C SER A 4 -1.83 -20.78 47.89
N PHE A 5 -1.45 -20.16 46.75
CA PHE A 5 -2.23 -19.77 45.54
C PHE A 5 -2.99 -18.44 45.70
N ILE A 6 -2.90 -17.48 44.76
CA ILE A 6 -3.44 -17.57 43.40
C ILE A 6 -2.51 -16.94 42.34
N ILE A 7 -2.41 -17.67 41.24
CA ILE A 7 -1.77 -17.37 39.96
C ILE A 7 -2.50 -16.20 39.27
N LEU A 8 -1.78 -15.16 38.86
CA LEU A 8 -2.29 -14.15 37.93
C LEU A 8 -1.82 -14.49 36.51
N ALA A 9 -2.45 -15.50 35.92
CA ALA A 9 -2.33 -15.79 34.49
C ALA A 9 -3.32 -14.89 33.75
N LEU A 10 -2.84 -13.74 33.28
CA LEU A 10 -3.52 -12.92 32.27
C LEU A 10 -3.45 -13.67 30.93
N VAL A 11 -4.37 -14.62 30.73
CA VAL A 11 -4.67 -15.17 29.41
C VAL A 11 -5.53 -14.13 28.71
N SER A 12 -4.89 -13.27 27.93
CA SER A 12 -5.56 -12.39 26.97
C SER A 12 -6.19 -13.28 25.89
N LEU A 13 -7.43 -13.71 26.12
CA LEU A 13 -8.25 -14.33 25.09
C LEU A 13 -8.52 -13.25 24.04
N SER A 14 -7.64 -13.18 23.04
CA SER A 14 -7.83 -12.29 21.90
C SER A 14 -8.97 -12.88 21.09
N ALA A 15 -10.17 -12.32 21.29
CA ALA A 15 -11.29 -12.51 20.40
C ALA A 15 -10.78 -12.25 18.98
N ALA A 16 -10.88 -13.25 18.12
CA ALA A 16 -10.74 -13.08 16.68
C ALA A 16 -11.89 -12.18 16.22
N SER A 17 -11.74 -10.86 16.38
CA SER A 17 -12.48 -9.93 15.56
C SER A 17 -12.01 -10.17 14.14
N ALA A 18 -12.92 -10.67 13.30
CA ALA A 18 -12.80 -10.66 11.86
C ALA A 18 -12.83 -9.21 11.34
N HIS A 19 -11.94 -8.36 11.86
CA HIS A 19 -11.51 -7.18 11.14
C HIS A 19 -10.57 -7.69 10.06
N ALA A 20 -10.85 -7.33 8.82
CA ALA A 20 -9.93 -7.47 7.71
C ALA A 20 -8.60 -6.81 8.09
N GLN A 21 -7.71 -7.56 8.74
CA GLN A 21 -6.38 -7.09 9.07
C GLN A 21 -5.63 -7.05 7.74
N VAL A 22 -5.31 -5.83 7.33
CA VAL A 22 -4.41 -5.58 6.20
C VAL A 22 -3.15 -6.41 6.45
N PRO A 23 -2.87 -7.43 5.62
CA PRO A 23 -1.79 -8.38 5.90
C PRO A 23 -0.44 -7.68 5.82
N ALA A 24 0.50 -8.11 6.67
CA ALA A 24 1.83 -7.53 6.71
C ALA A 24 2.56 -7.66 5.35
N PRO A 25 3.43 -6.69 4.96
CA PRO A 25 4.13 -6.73 3.68
C PRO A 25 5.05 -7.94 3.53
N THR A 26 4.82 -8.76 2.51
CA THR A 26 5.71 -9.86 2.15
C THR A 26 7.07 -9.35 1.64
N ALA A 27 8.12 -10.19 1.68
CA ALA A 27 9.44 -9.84 1.14
C ALA A 27 9.38 -9.46 -0.35
N ALA A 28 8.58 -10.19 -1.14
CA ALA A 28 8.36 -9.89 -2.55
C ALA A 28 7.69 -8.52 -2.76
N MET A 29 6.68 -8.19 -1.94
CA MET A 29 6.05 -6.86 -1.97
C MET A 29 7.07 -5.77 -1.64
N GLN A 30 7.87 -5.97 -0.59
CA GLN A 30 8.89 -5.01 -0.18
C GLN A 30 9.92 -4.78 -1.28
N ALA A 31 10.40 -5.84 -1.94
CA ALA A 31 11.34 -5.74 -3.05
C ALA A 31 10.74 -4.99 -4.25
N ALA A 32 9.50 -5.30 -4.62
CA ALA A 32 8.82 -4.65 -5.73
C ALA A 32 8.53 -3.16 -5.44
N VAL A 33 8.20 -2.80 -4.20
CA VAL A 33 8.08 -1.39 -3.79
C VAL A 33 9.44 -0.69 -3.74
N SER A 34 10.52 -1.36 -3.29
CA SER A 34 11.88 -0.82 -3.37
C SER A 34 12.25 -0.44 -4.80
N SER A 35 12.06 -1.38 -5.75
CA SER A 35 12.34 -1.15 -7.17
C SER A 35 11.50 0.02 -7.73
N GLN A 36 10.22 0.07 -7.39
CA GLN A 36 9.34 1.16 -7.81
C GLN A 36 9.80 2.52 -7.25
N THR A 37 10.16 2.56 -5.97
CA THR A 37 10.67 3.78 -5.33
C THR A 37 11.96 4.23 -6.01
N GLN A 38 12.89 3.32 -6.27
CA GLN A 38 14.16 3.64 -6.93
C GLN A 38 13.97 4.22 -8.33
N ARG A 39 13.05 3.67 -9.14
CA ARG A 39 12.71 4.25 -10.44
C ARG A 39 12.14 5.67 -10.29
N LEU A 40 11.20 5.86 -9.38
CA LEU A 40 10.62 7.19 -9.13
C LEU A 40 11.66 8.19 -8.60
N THR A 41 12.64 7.73 -7.80
CA THR A 41 13.80 8.53 -7.40
C THR A 41 14.56 9.05 -8.60
N GLN A 42 14.86 8.19 -9.56
CA GLN A 42 15.59 8.56 -10.78
C GLN A 42 14.76 9.46 -11.69
N GLU A 43 13.47 9.16 -11.86
CA GLU A 43 12.56 9.93 -12.73
C GLU A 43 12.27 11.34 -12.18
N LEU A 44 12.19 11.50 -10.86
CA LEU A 44 11.69 12.72 -10.22
C LEU A 44 12.75 13.47 -9.38
N GLY A 45 13.95 12.90 -9.22
CA GLY A 45 15.00 13.49 -8.37
C GLY A 45 14.57 13.59 -6.91
N LEU A 46 14.08 12.49 -6.32
CA LEU A 46 13.54 12.49 -4.95
C LEU A 46 14.63 12.62 -3.89
N SER A 47 14.39 13.44 -2.86
CA SER A 47 15.25 13.48 -1.67
C SER A 47 15.12 12.21 -0.82
N ALA A 48 16.06 11.95 0.09
CA ALA A 48 16.03 10.77 0.96
C ALA A 48 14.75 10.69 1.83
N ASP A 49 14.26 11.83 2.33
CA ASP A 49 13.01 11.88 3.10
C ASP A 49 11.79 11.57 2.20
N GLN A 50 11.75 12.15 1.00
CA GLN A 50 10.70 11.86 0.02
C GLN A 50 10.67 10.38 -0.37
N GLN A 51 11.84 9.77 -0.59
CA GLN A 51 11.95 8.34 -0.88
C GLN A 51 11.37 7.49 0.25
N THR A 52 11.71 7.82 1.49
CA THR A 52 11.23 7.09 2.68
C THR A 52 9.72 7.18 2.81
N ARG A 53 9.14 8.38 2.66
CA ARG A 53 7.70 8.59 2.74
C ARG A 53 6.96 7.95 1.57
N LEU A 54 7.47 8.10 0.35
CA LEU A 54 6.90 7.49 -0.85
C LEU A 54 6.87 5.97 -0.74
N ARG A 55 7.96 5.35 -0.28
CA ARG A 55 8.03 3.91 -0.02
C ARG A 55 6.92 3.45 0.94
N LYS A 56 6.68 4.20 2.02
CA LYS A 56 5.60 3.90 2.99
C LYS A 56 4.22 3.98 2.34
N VAL A 57 3.95 5.03 1.55
CA VAL A 57 2.67 5.17 0.82
C VAL A 57 2.47 4.00 -0.15
N LEU A 58 3.48 3.66 -0.95
CA LEU A 58 3.41 2.57 -1.91
C LEU A 58 3.23 1.20 -1.23
N LEU A 59 3.88 0.95 -0.10
CA LEU A 59 3.67 -0.27 0.71
C LEU A 59 2.25 -0.33 1.24
N LEU A 60 1.74 0.76 1.79
CA LEU A 60 0.37 0.81 2.32
C LEU A 60 -0.63 0.51 1.21
N THR A 61 -0.55 1.23 0.08
CA THR A 61 -1.45 1.02 -1.07
C THR A 61 -1.44 -0.43 -1.55
N ARG A 62 -0.28 -1.09 -1.62
CA ARG A 62 -0.24 -2.50 -2.04
C ARG A 62 -0.92 -3.44 -1.06
N GLN A 63 -0.76 -3.22 0.24
CA GLN A 63 -1.41 -4.06 1.24
C GLN A 63 -2.94 -3.88 1.20
N HIS A 64 -3.44 -2.66 1.01
CA HIS A 64 -4.87 -2.42 0.82
C HIS A 64 -5.39 -3.09 -0.44
N MET A 65 -4.69 -2.96 -1.58
CA MET A 65 -5.09 -3.63 -2.82
C MET A 65 -5.08 -5.17 -2.70
N ASP A 66 -4.18 -5.75 -1.91
CA ASP A 66 -4.19 -7.19 -1.60
C ASP A 66 -5.38 -7.56 -0.72
N ALA A 67 -5.69 -6.74 0.29
CA ALA A 67 -6.86 -6.93 1.15
C ALA A 67 -8.17 -6.83 0.36
N ASP A 68 -8.30 -5.85 -0.54
CA ASP A 68 -9.46 -5.68 -1.41
C ASP A 68 -9.65 -6.88 -2.34
N ARG A 69 -8.56 -7.40 -2.93
CA ARG A 69 -8.60 -8.64 -3.73
C ARG A 69 -9.11 -9.82 -2.93
N ALA A 70 -8.73 -9.93 -1.66
CA ALA A 70 -9.21 -11.00 -0.79
C ALA A 70 -10.67 -10.78 -0.38
N ALA A 71 -11.08 -9.54 -0.12
CA ALA A 71 -12.42 -9.20 0.35
C ALA A 71 -13.50 -9.26 -0.74
N HIS A 72 -13.15 -8.94 -1.99
CA HIS A 72 -14.08 -8.89 -3.12
C HIS A 72 -13.95 -10.09 -4.07
N GLN A 73 -13.60 -11.27 -3.55
CA GLN A 73 -13.59 -12.49 -4.37
C GLN A 73 -14.99 -12.78 -4.91
N GLY A 74 -15.10 -12.94 -6.24
CA GLY A 74 -16.38 -13.15 -6.91
C GLY A 74 -17.21 -11.88 -7.12
N ASP A 75 -16.70 -10.70 -6.74
CA ASP A 75 -17.33 -9.40 -6.95
C ASP A 75 -16.39 -8.44 -7.72
N PRO A 76 -16.31 -8.55 -9.06
CA PRO A 76 -15.43 -7.71 -9.86
C PRO A 76 -15.76 -6.22 -9.79
N ALA A 77 -17.04 -5.86 -9.64
CA ALA A 77 -17.48 -4.47 -9.58
C ALA A 77 -17.10 -3.80 -8.25
N GLY A 78 -17.30 -4.52 -7.13
CA GLY A 78 -16.81 -4.07 -5.83
C GLY A 78 -15.29 -3.97 -5.78
N LEU A 79 -14.57 -4.97 -6.33
CA LEU A 79 -13.12 -4.91 -6.44
C LEU A 79 -12.65 -3.69 -7.25
N GLN A 80 -13.27 -3.42 -8.39
CA GLN A 80 -12.92 -2.25 -9.21
C GLN A 80 -13.13 -0.95 -8.43
N THR A 81 -14.22 -0.84 -7.68
CA THR A 81 -14.55 0.34 -6.87
C THR A 81 -13.53 0.54 -5.74
N ALA A 82 -13.22 -0.52 -5.00
CA ALA A 82 -12.24 -0.49 -3.90
C ALA A 82 -10.84 -0.12 -4.41
N MET A 83 -10.39 -0.75 -5.49
CA MET A 83 -9.10 -0.44 -6.11
C MET A 83 -9.04 1.00 -6.66
N ALA A 84 -10.15 1.55 -7.16
CA ALA A 84 -10.20 2.94 -7.61
C ALA A 84 -10.05 3.91 -6.42
N PHE A 85 -10.71 3.61 -5.30
CA PHE A 85 -10.57 4.36 -4.05
C PHE A 85 -9.12 4.36 -3.55
N ASP A 86 -8.49 3.19 -3.47
CA ASP A 86 -7.10 3.04 -3.05
C ASP A 86 -6.12 3.84 -3.93
N ARG A 87 -6.33 3.81 -5.25
CA ARG A 87 -5.53 4.58 -6.21
C ARG A 87 -5.68 6.07 -5.99
N ALA A 88 -6.90 6.56 -5.79
CA ALA A 88 -7.16 7.97 -5.51
C ALA A 88 -6.51 8.40 -4.19
N LYS A 89 -6.64 7.59 -3.13
CA LYS A 89 -6.03 7.89 -1.84
C LYS A 89 -4.50 7.88 -1.90
N SER A 90 -3.92 6.93 -2.61
CA SER A 90 -2.47 6.88 -2.85
C SER A 90 -1.99 8.15 -3.57
N ASP A 91 -2.71 8.60 -4.60
CA ASP A 91 -2.37 9.79 -5.38
C ASP A 91 -2.37 11.06 -4.51
N GLU A 92 -3.37 11.21 -3.64
CA GLU A 92 -3.44 12.29 -2.65
C GLU A 92 -2.25 12.28 -1.69
N LEU A 93 -1.90 11.11 -1.15
CA LEU A 93 -0.76 10.97 -0.24
C LEU A 93 0.58 11.24 -0.96
N ILE A 94 0.73 10.78 -2.21
CA ILE A 94 1.92 11.05 -3.03
C ILE A 94 2.05 12.55 -3.29
N ARG A 95 0.95 13.25 -3.58
CA ARG A 95 0.95 14.72 -3.75
C ARG A 95 1.48 15.44 -2.51
N GLY A 96 1.21 14.93 -1.30
CA GLY A 96 1.74 15.48 -0.05
C GLY A 96 3.22 15.18 0.21
N VAL A 97 3.83 14.22 -0.51
CA VAL A 97 5.25 13.87 -0.40
C VAL A 97 6.10 14.62 -1.43
N LEU A 98 5.56 14.83 -2.63
CA LEU A 98 6.28 15.42 -3.74
C LEU A 98 6.20 16.96 -3.74
N THR A 99 7.19 17.62 -4.32
CA THR A 99 7.03 19.03 -4.67
C THR A 99 6.01 19.18 -5.80
N PRO A 100 5.42 20.38 -6.01
CA PRO A 100 4.48 20.59 -7.10
C PRO A 100 5.04 20.20 -8.48
N ALA A 101 6.30 20.55 -8.77
CA ALA A 101 6.95 20.20 -10.04
C ALA A 101 7.17 18.68 -10.18
N GLN A 102 7.58 18.01 -9.11
CA GLN A 102 7.73 16.55 -9.10
C GLN A 102 6.40 15.84 -9.29
N TYR A 103 5.32 16.34 -8.68
CA TYR A 103 3.99 15.76 -8.83
C TYR A 103 3.44 15.90 -10.25
N VAL A 104 3.65 17.05 -10.92
CA VAL A 104 3.31 17.21 -12.33
C VAL A 104 4.02 16.16 -13.19
N ARG A 105 5.34 15.96 -12.99
CA ARG A 105 6.10 14.95 -13.73
C ARG A 105 5.67 13.52 -13.40
N TYR A 106 5.32 13.25 -12.14
CA TYR A 106 4.74 11.97 -11.72
C TYR A 106 3.46 11.65 -12.50
N GLN A 107 2.54 12.61 -12.64
CA GLN A 107 1.30 12.42 -13.39
C GLN A 107 1.54 12.22 -14.88
N GLN A 108 2.48 12.95 -15.48
CA GLN A 108 2.90 12.74 -16.87
C GLN A 108 3.43 11.32 -17.10
N ASN A 109 4.34 10.84 -16.23
CA ASN A 109 4.89 9.48 -16.33
C ASN A 109 3.79 8.42 -16.16
N LYS A 110 2.82 8.66 -15.27
CA LYS A 110 1.67 7.77 -15.07
C LYS A 110 0.78 7.70 -16.32
N ALA A 111 0.45 8.84 -16.91
CA ALA A 111 -0.33 8.91 -18.15
C ALA A 111 0.39 8.22 -19.32
N ALA A 112 1.70 8.45 -19.48
CA ALA A 112 2.51 7.81 -20.52
C ALA A 112 2.51 6.28 -20.41
N ARG A 113 2.63 5.74 -19.19
CA ARG A 113 2.56 4.30 -18.95
C ARG A 113 1.19 3.71 -19.29
N ILE A 114 0.11 4.41 -18.95
CA ILE A 114 -1.25 3.98 -19.32
C ILE A 114 -1.41 3.97 -20.85
N GLY A 115 -0.92 5.01 -21.53
CA GLY A 115 -0.92 5.07 -23.00
C GLY A 115 -0.18 3.90 -23.63
N GLN A 116 1.02 3.58 -23.14
CA GLN A 116 1.83 2.45 -23.64
C GLN A 116 1.16 1.09 -23.44
N LEU A 117 0.46 0.88 -22.31
CA LEU A 117 -0.26 -0.37 -22.07
C LEU A 117 -1.40 -0.58 -23.08
N HIS A 118 -2.09 0.50 -23.47
CA HIS A 118 -3.13 0.40 -24.49
C HIS A 118 -2.56 0.11 -25.88
N THR A 119 -1.39 0.65 -26.23
CA THR A 119 -0.80 0.40 -27.57
C THR A 119 -0.22 -1.01 -27.74
N VAL A 120 0.15 -1.69 -26.65
CA VAL A 120 0.71 -3.06 -26.69
C VAL A 120 -0.39 -4.13 -26.64
N ALA A 121 -1.62 -3.76 -26.29
CA ALA A 121 -2.75 -4.69 -26.14
C ALA A 121 -3.58 -4.91 -27.44
N HIS A 122 -3.08 -4.46 -28.59
CA HIS A 122 -3.67 -4.64 -29.92
C HIS A 122 -2.77 -5.48 -30.81
#